data_AF-A0AAN8S3B0-F1
#
_entry.id   AF-A0AAN8S3B0-F1
#
_cell.length_a   1.000
_cell.length_b   1.000
_cell.length_c   1.000
_cell.angle_alpha   90.00
_cell.angle_beta   90.00
_cell.angle_gamma   90.00
#
_symmetry.space_group_name_H-M   'P 1'
#
loop_
_entity.id
_entity.type
_entity.pdbx_description
1 polymer ?
#
loop_
_entity_poly.entity_id
_entity_poly.type
_entity_poly.pdbx_seq_one_letter_code
_entity_poly.pdbx_strand_id
1 'polypeptide(L)'
;MENMSLKLFFKDICRDLGNLDNVTKQFVELKNDQERFQMAYEICQDYFSRLEFASTGKCNEKSATCRKEGNNLFMNYSYWKALTLYNKSLALAKNNSTELGLAYGNRASCLLRLNFPKEALSDVEKALNLCTTQELKNKLLMRQKQCLLAINNKIQPCGNFSAGNVPSLSRGKSSYFSSASSAVDLSTDKHGERKLVVNSDINVGEVLIVEKPFSSIVLAEHFYTHCSYCFKRDLNLVPCVSCCTAMFCNEQCLASKSHDIECSYLEILSSLNADRRELLSLKILIDASNQGRQLDKLYDEVAKYDNNDYDQNNQFYDSSDFVNIYNLVTNSKKRAPTDLFYRSVISAILIFTLQQCTNFFKLTNIDRRKNMTIFCGGLILRLMQSLPCNAHEVSEYNCESLLEIGAGAYATLSLINHSCDPNVVRYSCQDKIVLCAIKPIKNGEQIFDNYGYHYATHDFQERQEALLEQYYFKCECEACLNMWPTYNQLIELPLRLRKNVDISLYNKLTKDFEDDMQEVLNGKHNTSIIERNTAYLEFLHEAVELPWLNYNKCQELIKHCLNFQANYFKME
;
A
#
# COMPACT_ATOMS: atom_id res chain seq x y z
N MET A 1 28.29 15.05 -2.62
CA MET A 1 27.67 14.99 -1.28
C MET A 1 26.54 13.99 -1.40
N GLU A 2 26.54 12.91 -0.62
CA GLU A 2 25.35 12.07 -0.51
C GLU A 2 24.22 12.96 0.01
N ASN A 3 23.03 12.89 -0.62
CA ASN A 3 21.86 13.58 -0.08
C ASN A 3 21.57 13.00 1.31
N MET A 4 21.28 13.88 2.28
CA MET A 4 20.92 13.49 3.64
C MET A 4 19.74 12.51 3.61
N SER A 5 19.81 11.42 4.39
CA SER A 5 18.71 10.46 4.57
C SER A 5 18.48 10.18 6.04
N LEU A 6 17.30 9.70 6.42
CA LEU A 6 16.99 9.28 7.79
C LEU A 6 18.02 8.28 8.34
N LYS A 7 18.44 7.32 7.51
CA LYS A 7 19.46 6.33 7.87
C LYS A 7 20.84 6.94 8.06
N LEU A 8 21.23 7.91 7.21
CA LEU A 8 22.51 8.62 7.34
C LEU A 8 22.52 9.50 8.60
N PHE A 9 21.42 10.20 8.86
CA PHE A 9 21.25 11.02 10.06
C PHE A 9 21.37 10.21 11.36
N PHE A 10 20.74 9.03 11.41
CA PHE A 10 20.90 8.11 12.53
C PHE A 10 22.35 7.65 12.73
N LYS A 11 23.05 7.32 11.64
CA LYS A 11 24.47 6.93 11.69
C LYS A 11 25.36 8.06 12.21
N ASP A 12 25.08 9.30 11.80
CA ASP A 12 25.81 10.48 12.29
C ASP A 12 25.60 10.69 13.79
N ILE A 13 24.36 10.54 14.29
CA ILE A 13 24.09 10.58 15.74
C ILE A 13 24.89 9.49 16.47
N CYS A 14 24.85 8.25 15.98
CA CYS A 14 25.57 7.14 16.60
C CYS A 14 27.09 7.39 16.65
N ARG A 15 27.66 7.99 15.60
CA ARG A 15 29.08 8.33 15.53
C ARG A 15 29.45 9.43 16.52
N ASP A 16 28.64 10.46 16.62
CA ASP A 16 28.95 11.68 17.39
C ASP A 16 28.71 11.50 18.90
N LEU A 17 27.82 10.58 19.32
CA LEU A 17 27.52 10.32 20.73
C LEU A 17 28.71 9.86 21.57
N GLY A 18 29.74 9.23 20.98
CA GLY A 18 30.97 8.79 21.65
C GLY A 18 30.83 7.77 22.80
N ASN A 19 29.61 7.51 23.28
CA ASN A 19 29.27 6.65 24.42
C ASN A 19 27.97 5.85 24.16
N LEU A 20 27.87 5.24 22.99
CA LEU A 20 26.68 4.50 22.57
C LEU A 20 26.33 3.34 23.52
N ASP A 21 27.33 2.71 24.14
CA ASP A 21 27.12 1.63 25.10
C ASP A 21 26.36 2.08 26.34
N ASN A 22 26.70 3.24 26.91
CA ASN A 22 25.98 3.76 28.08
C ASN A 22 24.56 4.23 27.71
N VAL A 23 24.41 4.89 26.57
CA VAL A 23 23.09 5.27 26.03
C VAL A 23 22.22 4.03 25.86
N THR A 24 22.77 2.95 25.29
CA THR A 24 22.04 1.70 25.09
C THR A 24 21.66 1.05 26.42
N LYS A 25 22.54 1.06 27.43
CA LYS A 25 22.23 0.54 28.78
C LYS A 25 21.05 1.28 29.41
N GLN A 26 21.09 2.62 29.40
CA GLN A 26 19.99 3.43 29.91
C GLN A 26 18.69 3.21 29.12
N PHE A 27 18.79 3.09 27.80
CA PHE A 27 17.65 2.90 26.91
C PHE A 27 16.91 1.57 27.18
N VAL A 28 17.65 0.50 27.51
CA VAL A 28 17.06 -0.82 27.85
C VAL A 28 16.25 -0.80 29.14
N GLU A 29 16.58 0.09 30.08
CA GLU A 29 15.87 0.22 31.37
C GLU A 29 14.51 0.93 31.23
N LEU A 30 14.25 1.60 30.10
CA LEU A 30 13.02 2.35 29.85
C LEU A 30 11.82 1.42 29.63
N LYS A 31 10.72 1.74 30.31
CA LYS A 31 9.56 0.85 30.49
C LYS A 31 8.59 0.91 29.32
N ASN A 32 8.42 2.08 28.71
CA ASN A 32 7.41 2.32 27.69
C ASN A 32 7.95 3.15 26.52
N ASP A 33 7.17 3.21 25.43
CA ASP A 33 7.56 3.89 24.20
C ASP A 33 7.65 5.42 24.35
N GLN A 34 6.93 6.02 25.31
CA GLN A 34 7.02 7.45 25.60
C GLN A 34 8.36 7.82 26.24
N GLU A 35 8.83 7.03 27.19
CA GLU A 35 10.15 7.18 27.81
C GLU A 35 11.28 7.02 26.78
N ARG A 36 11.19 5.97 25.94
CA ARG A 36 12.15 5.73 24.85
C ARG A 36 12.20 6.88 23.85
N PHE A 37 11.04 7.36 23.44
CA PHE A 37 10.93 8.54 22.58
C PHE A 37 11.54 9.76 23.26
N GLN A 38 11.21 10.04 24.52
CA GLN A 38 11.70 11.22 25.24
C GLN A 38 13.23 11.26 25.28
N MET A 39 13.87 10.14 25.64
CA MET A 39 15.33 10.04 25.65
C MET A 39 15.93 10.27 24.25
N ALA A 40 15.37 9.64 23.21
CA ALA A 40 15.86 9.81 21.84
C ALA A 40 15.65 11.25 21.33
N TYR A 41 14.51 11.87 21.67
CA TYR A 41 14.18 13.23 21.28
C TYR A 41 15.12 14.26 21.94
N GLU A 42 15.47 14.06 23.22
CA GLU A 42 16.47 14.87 23.92
C GLU A 42 17.85 14.75 23.27
N ILE A 43 18.29 13.54 22.94
CA ILE A 43 19.54 13.31 22.19
C ILE A 43 19.52 14.03 20.84
N CYS A 44 18.40 13.97 20.12
CA CYS A 44 18.30 14.54 18.76
C CYS A 44 18.28 16.08 18.72
N GLN A 45 18.01 16.77 19.85
CA GLN A 45 17.96 18.24 19.90
C GLN A 45 19.23 18.88 19.33
N ASP A 46 20.40 18.33 19.67
CA ASP A 46 21.70 18.85 19.23
C ASP A 46 21.97 18.65 17.73
N TYR A 47 21.18 17.81 17.06
CA TYR A 47 21.38 17.40 15.68
C TYR A 47 20.31 17.95 14.73
N PHE A 48 19.19 18.43 15.26
CA PHE A 48 18.06 18.93 14.47
C PHE A 48 18.42 20.11 13.56
N SER A 49 19.39 20.94 13.94
CA SER A 49 19.90 22.02 13.08
C SER A 49 20.53 21.54 11.77
N ARG A 50 20.90 20.25 11.69
CA ARG A 50 21.43 19.61 10.47
C ARG A 50 20.33 19.17 9.50
N LEU A 51 19.08 19.14 9.94
CA LEU A 51 17.94 18.88 9.07
C LEU A 51 17.62 20.17 8.31
N GLU A 52 18.07 20.25 7.06
CA GLU A 52 17.71 21.34 6.16
C GLU A 52 16.26 21.19 5.69
N PHE A 53 15.32 21.75 6.44
CA PHE A 53 13.90 21.85 6.04
C PHE A 53 13.69 22.92 4.97
N ALA A 54 14.29 22.73 3.80
CA ALA A 54 14.05 23.59 2.65
C ALA A 54 13.00 22.94 1.74
N SER A 55 11.71 23.11 2.04
CA SER A 55 10.70 22.96 0.97
C SER A 55 10.95 24.07 -0.03
N THR A 56 11.27 23.70 -1.27
CA THR A 56 11.57 24.69 -2.31
C THR A 56 10.32 25.24 -2.97
N GLY A 57 9.15 24.70 -2.60
CA GLY A 57 7.85 25.07 -3.13
C GLY A 57 7.77 24.92 -4.65
N LYS A 58 6.73 25.52 -5.22
CA LYS A 58 6.57 25.59 -6.68
C LYS A 58 7.61 26.52 -7.30
N CYS A 59 8.35 26.01 -8.27
CA CYS A 59 9.42 26.70 -8.98
C CYS A 59 9.30 26.51 -10.50
N ASN A 60 9.09 27.61 -11.22
CA ASN A 60 8.97 27.62 -12.68
C ASN A 60 10.25 27.14 -13.38
N GLU A 61 11.43 27.41 -12.82
CA GLU A 61 12.69 26.91 -13.36
C GLU A 61 12.77 25.38 -13.27
N LYS A 62 12.47 24.81 -12.09
CA LYS A 62 12.41 23.35 -11.90
C LYS A 62 11.35 22.71 -12.80
N SER A 63 10.18 23.35 -12.93
CA SER A 63 9.12 22.94 -13.86
C SER A 63 9.64 22.91 -15.30
N ALA A 64 10.31 23.97 -15.76
CA ALA A 64 10.88 24.05 -17.10
C ALA A 64 11.96 22.98 -17.33
N THR A 65 12.79 22.68 -16.33
CA THR A 65 13.79 21.60 -16.41
C THR A 65 13.12 20.24 -16.57
N CYS A 66 12.16 19.87 -15.72
CA CYS A 66 11.41 18.61 -15.87
C CYS A 66 10.69 18.52 -17.22
N ARG A 67 10.12 19.63 -17.71
CA ARG A 67 9.50 19.68 -19.05
C ARG A 67 10.49 19.46 -20.18
N LYS A 68 11.70 20.01 -20.09
CA LYS A 68 12.77 19.79 -21.08
C LYS A 68 13.21 18.31 -21.10
N GLU A 69 13.36 17.69 -19.93
CA GLU A 69 13.63 16.25 -19.82
C GLU A 69 12.48 15.43 -20.44
N GLY A 70 11.23 15.80 -20.15
CA GLY A 70 10.03 15.21 -20.78
C GLY A 70 10.05 15.33 -22.30
N ASN A 71 10.47 16.48 -22.84
CA ASN A 71 10.60 16.68 -24.29
C ASN A 71 11.64 15.74 -24.90
N ASN A 72 12.78 15.53 -24.23
CA ASN A 72 13.80 14.60 -24.71
C ASN A 72 13.25 13.16 -24.80
N LEU A 73 12.51 12.72 -23.77
CA LEU A 73 11.85 11.41 -23.79
C LEU A 73 10.78 11.33 -24.88
N PHE A 74 10.00 12.39 -25.07
CA PHE A 74 8.98 12.47 -26.12
C PHE A 74 9.59 12.36 -27.53
N MET A 75 10.72 13.03 -27.78
CA MET A 75 11.45 12.95 -29.05
C MET A 75 12.02 11.54 -29.28
N ASN A 76 12.34 10.81 -28.21
CA ASN A 76 12.79 9.42 -28.23
C ASN A 76 11.64 8.41 -28.15
N TYR A 77 10.41 8.82 -28.49
CA TYR A 77 9.21 7.95 -28.51
C TYR A 77 8.84 7.30 -27.16
N SER A 78 9.45 7.75 -26.05
CA SER A 78 9.21 7.24 -24.69
C SER A 78 8.05 7.98 -24.02
N TYR A 79 6.86 7.89 -24.60
CA TYR A 79 5.71 8.72 -24.24
C TYR A 79 5.21 8.53 -22.81
N TRP A 80 5.15 7.29 -22.30
CA TRP A 80 4.73 7.03 -20.92
C TRP A 80 5.65 7.66 -19.88
N LYS A 81 6.97 7.59 -20.10
CA LYS A 81 7.96 8.24 -19.22
C LYS A 81 7.90 9.77 -19.36
N ALA A 82 7.67 10.28 -20.58
CA ALA A 82 7.47 11.70 -20.81
C ALA A 82 6.23 12.23 -20.09
N LEU A 83 5.12 11.47 -20.08
CA LEU A 83 3.89 11.80 -19.38
C LEU A 83 4.13 12.00 -17.87
N THR A 84 4.85 11.09 -17.22
CA THR A 84 5.23 11.22 -15.81
C THR A 84 6.05 12.50 -15.55
N LEU A 85 6.99 12.84 -16.43
CA LEU A 85 7.76 14.09 -16.30
C LEU A 85 6.92 15.35 -16.55
N TYR A 86 5.92 15.29 -17.43
CA TYR A 86 4.98 16.39 -17.60
C TYR A 86 4.07 16.56 -16.37
N ASN A 87 3.64 15.47 -15.73
CA ASN A 87 2.94 15.53 -14.44
C ASN A 87 3.81 16.18 -13.34
N LYS A 88 5.07 15.77 -13.23
CA LYS A 88 6.04 16.42 -12.32
C LYS A 88 6.25 17.90 -12.66
N SER A 89 6.34 18.25 -13.94
CA SER A 89 6.42 19.64 -14.40
C SER A 89 5.19 20.46 -13.98
N LEU A 90 3.98 19.90 -14.05
CA LEU A 90 2.75 20.54 -13.57
C LEU A 90 2.78 20.74 -12.05
N ALA A 91 3.20 19.73 -11.30
CA ALA A 91 3.30 19.81 -9.84
C ALA A 91 4.30 20.89 -9.38
N LEU A 92 5.39 21.10 -10.12
CA LEU A 92 6.40 22.11 -9.83
C LEU A 92 6.04 23.53 -10.29
N ALA A 93 5.17 23.70 -11.29
CA ALA A 93 4.87 25.02 -11.84
C ALA A 93 4.13 25.91 -10.84
N LYS A 94 4.47 27.21 -10.77
CA LYS A 94 3.71 28.19 -9.99
C LYS A 94 2.31 28.32 -10.58
N ASN A 95 1.33 28.55 -9.71
CA ASN A 95 -0.07 28.71 -10.09
C ASN A 95 -0.23 29.87 -11.09
N ASN A 96 -1.11 29.68 -12.08
CA ASN A 96 -1.40 30.66 -13.13
C ASN A 96 -0.17 31.15 -13.93
N SER A 97 0.92 30.38 -13.94
CA SER A 97 2.14 30.76 -14.69
C SER A 97 2.09 30.31 -16.15
N THR A 98 2.89 30.99 -16.98
CA THR A 98 3.14 30.55 -18.37
C THR A 98 3.71 29.13 -18.40
N GLU A 99 4.58 28.77 -17.46
CA GLU A 99 5.17 27.44 -17.36
C GLU A 99 4.12 26.35 -17.09
N LEU A 100 3.10 26.64 -16.27
CA LEU A 100 1.96 25.74 -16.05
C LEU A 100 1.18 25.50 -17.35
N GLY A 101 0.91 26.57 -18.12
CA GLY A 101 0.26 26.46 -19.43
C GLY A 101 1.08 25.66 -20.45
N LEU A 102 2.41 25.87 -20.48
CA LEU A 102 3.32 25.10 -21.33
C LEU A 102 3.35 23.61 -20.93
N ALA A 103 3.36 23.30 -19.63
CA ALA A 103 3.34 21.93 -19.15
C ALA A 103 2.04 21.19 -19.55
N TYR A 104 0.87 21.83 -19.41
CA TYR A 104 -0.39 21.28 -19.92
C TYR A 104 -0.35 21.08 -21.43
N GLY A 105 0.17 22.06 -22.19
CA GLY A 105 0.31 21.94 -23.64
C GLY A 105 1.19 20.76 -24.08
N ASN A 106 2.28 20.50 -23.36
CA ASN A 106 3.18 19.38 -23.63
C ASN A 106 2.56 18.04 -23.22
N ARG A 107 1.87 17.98 -22.07
CA ARG A 107 1.11 16.80 -21.64
C ARG A 107 0.01 16.44 -22.64
N ALA A 108 -0.75 17.43 -23.13
CA ALA A 108 -1.74 17.23 -24.20
C ALA A 108 -1.12 16.65 -25.48
N SER A 109 0.07 17.14 -25.86
CA SER A 109 0.79 16.60 -27.02
C SER A 109 1.19 15.14 -26.80
N CYS A 110 1.60 14.79 -25.58
CA CYS A 110 1.91 13.42 -25.18
C CYS A 110 0.69 12.51 -25.24
N LEU A 111 -0.43 12.95 -24.66
CA LEU A 111 -1.69 12.21 -24.63
C LEU A 111 -2.24 11.96 -26.03
N LEU A 112 -2.12 12.92 -26.97
CA LEU A 112 -2.46 12.70 -28.37
C LEU A 112 -1.60 11.61 -29.02
N ARG A 113 -0.30 11.53 -28.72
CA ARG A 113 0.58 10.46 -29.25
C ARG A 113 0.25 9.09 -28.67
N LEU A 114 -0.31 9.06 -27.46
CA LEU A 114 -0.81 7.87 -26.79
C LEU A 114 -2.29 7.57 -27.14
N ASN A 115 -2.88 8.29 -28.11
CA ASN A 115 -4.28 8.14 -28.52
C ASN A 115 -5.32 8.35 -27.41
N PHE A 116 -5.06 9.29 -26.48
CA PHE A 116 -6.01 9.76 -25.46
C PHE A 116 -6.51 11.17 -25.79
N PRO A 117 -7.36 11.36 -26.82
CA PRO A 117 -7.70 12.67 -27.32
C PRO A 117 -8.68 13.45 -26.43
N LYS A 118 -9.46 12.78 -25.57
CA LYS A 118 -10.36 13.46 -24.62
C LYS A 118 -9.56 14.10 -23.49
N GLU A 119 -8.60 13.34 -22.99
CA GLU A 119 -7.64 13.72 -21.96
C GLU A 119 -6.75 14.86 -22.47
N ALA A 120 -6.28 14.75 -23.72
CA ALA A 120 -5.52 15.81 -24.36
C ALA A 120 -6.33 17.10 -24.56
N LEU A 121 -7.61 16.98 -24.93
CA LEU A 121 -8.50 18.13 -25.12
C LEU A 121 -8.69 18.92 -23.81
N SER A 122 -8.92 18.21 -22.70
CA SER A 122 -9.01 18.81 -21.35
C SER A 122 -7.75 19.61 -20.99
N ASP A 123 -6.57 19.08 -21.28
CA ASP A 123 -5.31 19.79 -21.06
C ASP A 123 -5.12 20.98 -22.00
N VAL A 124 -5.57 20.89 -23.27
CA VAL A 124 -5.52 22.02 -24.20
C VAL A 124 -6.37 23.18 -23.70
N GLU A 125 -7.57 22.92 -23.16
CA GLU A 125 -8.44 23.95 -22.60
C GLU A 125 -7.78 24.65 -21.40
N LYS A 126 -7.17 23.88 -20.49
CA LYS A 126 -6.39 24.43 -19.37
C LYS A 126 -5.20 25.27 -19.87
N ALA A 127 -4.48 24.79 -20.88
CA ALA A 127 -3.36 25.52 -21.47
C ALA A 127 -3.79 26.82 -22.16
N LEU A 128 -4.94 26.84 -22.84
CA LEU A 128 -5.48 28.02 -23.51
C LEU A 128 -5.84 29.12 -22.50
N ASN A 129 -6.37 28.75 -21.34
CA ASN A 129 -6.69 29.71 -20.26
C ASN A 129 -5.45 30.34 -19.64
N LEU A 130 -4.27 29.71 -19.78
CA LEU A 130 -3.00 30.15 -19.21
C LEU A 130 -2.03 30.73 -20.24
N CYS A 131 -2.35 30.64 -21.54
CA CYS A 131 -1.45 31.07 -22.59
C CYS A 131 -1.38 32.59 -22.71
N THR A 132 -0.17 33.13 -22.88
CA THR A 132 0.08 34.58 -22.92
C THR A 132 0.50 35.08 -24.30
N THR A 133 0.83 34.18 -25.25
CA THR A 133 1.31 34.54 -26.59
C THR A 133 0.38 34.01 -27.68
N GLN A 134 0.19 34.81 -28.74
CA GLN A 134 -0.64 34.43 -29.87
C GLN A 134 -0.10 33.19 -30.61
N GLU A 135 1.23 33.04 -30.66
CA GLU A 135 1.87 31.87 -31.26
C GLU A 135 1.51 30.58 -30.53
N LEU A 136 1.59 30.57 -29.19
CA LEU A 136 1.21 29.42 -28.38
C LEU A 136 -0.28 29.14 -28.51
N LYS A 137 -1.12 30.19 -28.50
CA LYS A 137 -2.56 30.07 -28.71
C LYS A 137 -2.90 29.39 -30.04
N ASN A 138 -2.25 29.79 -31.13
CA ASN A 138 -2.44 29.17 -32.45
C ASN A 138 -2.03 27.69 -32.44
N LYS A 139 -0.89 27.35 -31.82
CA LYS A 139 -0.45 25.96 -31.65
C LYS A 139 -1.45 25.12 -30.86
N LEU A 140 -2.00 25.67 -29.78
CA LEU A 140 -3.00 25.00 -28.95
C LEU A 140 -4.34 24.82 -29.67
N LEU A 141 -4.83 25.81 -30.42
CA LEU A 141 -6.05 25.69 -31.22
C LEU A 141 -5.92 24.62 -32.32
N MET A 142 -4.76 24.55 -32.97
CA MET A 142 -4.47 23.46 -33.91
C MET A 142 -4.52 22.09 -33.23
N ARG A 143 -3.95 21.97 -32.02
CA ARG A 143 -4.02 20.75 -31.22
C ARG A 143 -5.45 20.42 -30.78
N GLN A 144 -6.25 21.42 -30.43
CA GLN A 144 -7.67 21.26 -30.11
C GLN A 144 -8.42 20.61 -31.28
N LYS A 145 -8.20 21.12 -32.51
CA LYS A 145 -8.78 20.55 -33.72
C LYS A 145 -8.33 19.10 -33.95
N GLN A 146 -7.06 18.77 -33.70
CA GLN A 146 -6.57 17.40 -33.78
C GLN A 146 -7.26 16.47 -32.78
N CYS A 147 -7.46 16.92 -31.53
CA CYS A 147 -8.20 16.16 -30.52
C CYS A 147 -9.64 15.87 -30.98
N LEU A 148 -10.36 16.90 -31.44
CA LEU A 148 -11.75 16.75 -31.89
C LEU A 148 -11.87 15.80 -33.09
N LEU A 149 -10.94 15.87 -34.05
CA LEU A 149 -10.88 14.93 -35.17
C LEU A 149 -10.61 13.49 -34.70
N ALA A 150 -9.66 13.29 -33.78
CA ALA A 150 -9.36 11.98 -33.22
C ALA A 150 -10.54 11.38 -32.43
N ILE A 151 -11.27 12.20 -31.67
CA ILE A 151 -12.49 11.80 -30.96
C ILE A 151 -13.57 11.36 -31.95
N ASN A 152 -13.81 12.16 -33.00
CA ASN A 152 -14.80 11.82 -34.03
C ASN A 152 -14.45 10.54 -34.78
N ASN A 153 -13.16 10.31 -35.02
CA ASN A 153 -12.65 9.10 -35.66
C ASN A 153 -12.58 7.89 -34.73
N LYS A 154 -12.95 8.02 -33.44
CA LYS A 154 -12.95 6.94 -32.44
C LYS A 154 -11.61 6.19 -32.39
N ILE A 155 -10.50 6.93 -32.41
CA ILE A 155 -9.16 6.35 -32.32
C ILE A 155 -9.04 5.54 -31.02
N GLN A 156 -8.49 4.33 -31.13
CA GLN A 156 -8.28 3.45 -30.00
C GLN A 156 -7.06 3.89 -29.17
N PRO A 157 -7.17 3.96 -27.84
CA PRO A 157 -6.06 4.34 -26.97
C PRO A 157 -4.89 3.34 -27.02
N CYS A 158 -3.66 3.84 -26.84
CA CYS A 158 -2.44 3.01 -26.76
C CYS A 158 -2.20 2.50 -25.33
N GLY A 159 -3.21 1.90 -24.72
CA GLY A 159 -3.16 1.40 -23.35
C GLY A 159 -4.53 1.28 -22.70
N ASN A 160 -4.61 0.56 -21.59
CA ASN A 160 -5.85 0.33 -20.87
C ASN A 160 -5.63 0.37 -19.35
N PHE A 161 -6.60 0.90 -18.61
CA PHE A 161 -6.57 1.05 -17.16
C PHE A 161 -7.91 0.65 -16.58
N SER A 162 -7.89 -0.10 -15.48
CA SER A 162 -9.09 -0.43 -14.72
C SER A 162 -8.76 -0.30 -13.24
N ALA A 163 -9.73 0.13 -12.45
CA ALA A 163 -9.66 0.01 -10.99
C ALA A 163 -10.54 -1.16 -10.47
N GLY A 164 -11.16 -1.89 -11.41
CA GLY A 164 -12.11 -2.95 -11.10
C GLY A 164 -13.38 -2.47 -10.41
N ASN A 165 -14.22 -3.44 -10.06
CA ASN A 165 -15.35 -3.23 -9.17
C ASN A 165 -15.08 -3.99 -7.87
N VAL A 166 -15.29 -3.32 -6.73
CA VAL A 166 -15.18 -3.97 -5.43
C VAL A 166 -16.29 -5.02 -5.32
N PRO A 167 -15.96 -6.31 -5.13
CA PRO A 167 -16.97 -7.35 -5.02
C PRO A 167 -17.72 -7.25 -3.69
N SER A 168 -18.88 -7.92 -3.63
CA SER A 168 -19.66 -8.05 -2.41
C SER A 168 -19.17 -9.23 -1.58
N LEU A 169 -19.36 -9.18 -0.26
CA LEU A 169 -19.14 -10.32 0.62
C LEU A 169 -20.11 -11.46 0.27
N SER A 170 -19.60 -12.68 0.11
CA SER A 170 -20.38 -13.80 -0.44
C SER A 170 -21.58 -14.21 0.44
N ARG A 171 -21.48 -14.05 1.77
CA ARG A 171 -22.54 -14.44 2.71
C ARG A 171 -23.16 -13.24 3.45
N GLY A 172 -23.01 -12.04 2.90
CA GLY A 172 -23.43 -10.81 3.56
C GLY A 172 -22.48 -10.42 4.71
N LYS A 173 -22.80 -9.32 5.40
CA LYS A 173 -21.91 -8.69 6.37
C LYS A 173 -22.01 -9.33 7.76
N SER A 174 -20.87 -9.49 8.43
CA SER A 174 -20.78 -9.94 9.82
C SER A 174 -21.47 -8.98 10.79
N SER A 175 -22.08 -9.53 11.84
CA SER A 175 -22.55 -8.76 13.00
C SER A 175 -21.42 -8.34 13.92
N TYR A 176 -20.25 -8.97 13.82
CA TYR A 176 -19.08 -8.70 14.64
C TYR A 176 -18.05 -7.82 13.91
N PHE A 177 -17.77 -8.06 12.63
CA PHE A 177 -16.78 -7.32 11.85
C PHE A 177 -17.40 -6.30 10.89
N SER A 178 -16.81 -5.10 10.77
CA SER A 178 -17.30 -4.10 9.82
C SER A 178 -16.93 -4.38 8.35
N SER A 179 -15.91 -5.22 8.13
CA SER A 179 -15.32 -5.52 6.81
C SER A 179 -15.37 -7.00 6.40
N ALA A 180 -15.89 -7.89 7.24
CA ALA A 180 -15.89 -9.34 6.97
C ALA A 180 -17.29 -9.91 6.71
N SER A 181 -17.31 -11.06 6.03
CA SER A 181 -18.46 -11.91 5.78
C SER A 181 -19.05 -12.43 7.08
N SER A 182 -20.35 -12.70 7.14
CA SER A 182 -21.01 -13.32 8.31
C SER A 182 -20.47 -14.70 8.67
N ALA A 183 -19.69 -15.32 7.78
CA ALA A 183 -19.03 -16.58 8.05
C ALA A 183 -17.68 -16.47 8.76
N VAL A 184 -17.14 -15.26 8.95
CA VAL A 184 -15.85 -15.02 9.61
C VAL A 184 -16.09 -14.65 11.07
N ASP A 185 -15.46 -15.40 11.97
CA ASP A 185 -15.48 -15.18 13.42
C ASP A 185 -14.07 -15.02 13.99
N LEU A 186 -14.00 -14.43 15.19
CA LEU A 186 -12.77 -14.32 15.97
C LEU A 186 -12.70 -15.43 17.01
N SER A 187 -11.59 -16.14 17.06
CA SER A 187 -11.25 -17.10 18.10
C SER A 187 -9.92 -16.75 18.75
N THR A 188 -9.66 -17.29 19.94
CA THR A 188 -8.37 -17.23 20.61
C THR A 188 -7.87 -18.62 20.91
N ASP A 189 -6.59 -18.87 20.71
CA ASP A 189 -6.01 -20.14 21.11
C ASP A 189 -5.70 -20.23 22.61
N LYS A 190 -5.15 -21.38 23.02
CA LYS A 190 -4.76 -21.66 24.41
C LYS A 190 -3.69 -20.71 24.96
N HIS A 191 -3.00 -19.96 24.10
CA HIS A 191 -1.98 -18.97 24.46
C HIS A 191 -2.52 -17.53 24.41
N GLY A 192 -3.80 -17.35 24.08
CA GLY A 192 -4.45 -16.05 23.94
C GLY A 192 -4.18 -15.37 22.59
N GLU A 193 -3.63 -16.08 21.59
CA GLU A 193 -3.41 -15.52 20.27
C GLU A 193 -4.72 -15.49 19.48
N ARG A 194 -5.03 -14.33 18.89
CA ARG A 194 -6.21 -14.12 18.05
C ARG A 194 -6.07 -14.87 16.72
N LYS A 195 -7.17 -15.47 16.26
CA LYS A 195 -7.27 -16.24 15.02
C LYS A 195 -8.60 -15.96 14.35
N LEU A 196 -8.59 -15.65 13.05
CA LEU A 196 -9.83 -15.64 12.27
C LEU A 196 -10.18 -17.08 11.88
N VAL A 197 -11.41 -17.47 12.18
CA VAL A 197 -11.96 -18.79 11.86
C VAL A 197 -13.23 -18.64 11.05
N VAL A 198 -13.68 -19.74 10.43
CA VAL A 198 -14.97 -19.78 9.74
C VAL A 198 -16.01 -20.53 10.57
N ASN A 199 -17.27 -20.07 10.57
CA ASN A 199 -18.39 -20.71 11.31
C ASN A 199 -19.29 -21.59 10.44
N SER A 200 -18.90 -21.78 9.19
CA SER A 200 -19.56 -22.62 8.20
C SER A 200 -18.55 -23.03 7.13
N ASP A 201 -18.79 -24.15 6.44
CA ASP A 201 -17.95 -24.58 5.32
C ASP A 201 -17.91 -23.48 4.25
N ILE A 202 -16.72 -23.13 3.76
CA ILE A 202 -16.45 -22.13 2.73
C ILE A 202 -15.98 -22.82 1.45
N ASN A 203 -16.57 -22.42 0.33
CA ASN A 203 -16.18 -22.86 -1.01
C ASN A 203 -15.07 -21.98 -1.57
N VAL A 204 -14.33 -22.50 -2.56
CA VAL A 204 -13.30 -21.73 -3.25
C VAL A 204 -13.95 -20.55 -3.98
N GLY A 205 -13.27 -19.41 -4.01
CA GLY A 205 -13.73 -18.19 -4.67
C GLY A 205 -14.65 -17.31 -3.81
N GLU A 206 -15.13 -17.78 -2.66
CA GLU A 206 -15.93 -16.95 -1.76
C GLU A 206 -15.14 -15.74 -1.23
N VAL A 207 -15.78 -14.57 -1.26
CA VAL A 207 -15.24 -13.30 -0.77
C VAL A 207 -15.52 -13.20 0.73
N LEU A 208 -14.45 -13.28 1.53
CA LEU A 208 -14.53 -13.33 3.00
C LEU A 208 -14.33 -11.96 3.65
N ILE A 209 -13.45 -11.12 3.11
CA ILE A 209 -13.17 -9.78 3.66
C ILE A 209 -13.06 -8.77 2.52
N VAL A 210 -13.66 -7.60 2.72
CA VAL A 210 -13.50 -6.43 1.88
C VAL A 210 -13.23 -5.25 2.80
N GLU A 211 -11.95 -4.89 2.93
CA GLU A 211 -11.51 -3.92 3.93
C GLU A 211 -10.91 -2.68 3.27
N LYS A 212 -11.40 -1.51 3.71
CA LYS A 212 -10.75 -0.22 3.46
C LYS A 212 -9.72 0.01 4.56
N PRO A 213 -8.50 0.49 4.26
CA PRO A 213 -7.52 0.78 5.29
C PRO A 213 -8.04 1.87 6.24
N PHE A 214 -7.66 1.78 7.51
CA PHE A 214 -7.84 2.88 8.47
C PHE A 214 -7.12 4.15 7.96
N SER A 215 -5.91 3.95 7.45
CA SER A 215 -5.06 5.00 6.91
C SER A 215 -4.11 4.40 5.88
N SER A 216 -3.77 5.16 4.83
CA SER A 216 -2.93 4.70 3.73
C SER A 216 -2.11 5.82 3.11
N ILE A 217 -1.02 5.42 2.43
CA ILE A 217 -0.08 6.31 1.73
C ILE A 217 0.19 5.82 0.30
N VAL A 218 0.45 6.75 -0.61
CA VAL A 218 1.05 6.47 -1.93
C VAL A 218 2.57 6.56 -1.79
N LEU A 219 3.32 5.64 -2.41
CA LEU A 219 4.79 5.70 -2.39
C LEU A 219 5.34 6.77 -3.32
N ALA A 220 6.55 7.26 -3.04
CA ALA A 220 7.10 8.46 -3.68
C ALA A 220 7.31 8.31 -5.20
N GLU A 221 7.60 7.08 -5.63
CA GLU A 221 7.75 6.69 -7.03
C GLU A 221 6.44 6.88 -7.83
N HIS A 222 5.31 6.91 -7.12
CA HIS A 222 3.97 6.87 -7.69
C HIS A 222 3.20 8.19 -7.58
N PHE A 223 3.75 9.23 -6.93
CA PHE A 223 3.10 10.54 -6.77
C PHE A 223 2.65 11.21 -8.08
N TYR A 224 3.38 11.00 -9.17
CA TYR A 224 3.08 11.59 -10.48
C TYR A 224 2.34 10.65 -11.44
N THR A 225 1.88 9.51 -10.95
CA THR A 225 1.12 8.51 -11.73
C THR A 225 -0.22 8.15 -11.10
N HIS A 226 -0.37 8.30 -9.78
CA HIS A 226 -1.60 7.98 -9.05
C HIS A 226 -2.13 9.17 -8.26
N CYS A 227 -3.43 9.15 -7.97
CA CYS A 227 -4.07 10.09 -7.07
C CYS A 227 -3.55 9.88 -5.63
N SER A 228 -3.04 10.94 -5.00
CA SER A 228 -2.55 10.93 -3.61
C SER A 228 -3.64 10.69 -2.56
N TYR A 229 -4.93 10.67 -2.96
CA TYR A 229 -6.05 10.36 -2.06
C TYR A 229 -6.63 8.97 -2.28
N CYS A 230 -7.03 8.64 -3.53
CA CYS A 230 -7.76 7.41 -3.83
C CYS A 230 -6.95 6.35 -4.58
N PHE A 231 -5.65 6.57 -4.78
CA PHE A 231 -4.71 5.61 -5.40
C PHE A 231 -5.02 5.29 -6.86
N LYS A 232 -6.12 5.81 -7.42
CA LYS A 232 -6.46 5.66 -8.83
C LYS A 232 -5.37 6.27 -9.71
N ARG A 233 -4.85 5.47 -10.64
CA ARG A 233 -4.04 5.94 -11.76
C ARG A 233 -4.88 6.84 -12.67
N ASP A 234 -4.34 8.00 -13.02
CA ASP A 234 -5.05 8.96 -13.87
C ASP A 234 -4.10 9.68 -14.83
N LEU A 235 -4.54 9.91 -16.05
CA LEU A 235 -3.76 10.55 -17.10
C LEU A 235 -3.77 12.09 -16.97
N ASN A 236 -4.85 12.65 -16.41
CA ASN A 236 -5.03 14.09 -16.26
C ASN A 236 -4.93 14.55 -14.80
N LEU A 237 -4.02 13.95 -14.04
CA LEU A 237 -3.75 14.35 -12.65
C LEU A 237 -3.66 15.87 -12.48
N VAL A 238 -4.35 16.38 -11.45
CA VAL A 238 -4.42 17.78 -11.05
C VAL A 238 -3.41 17.99 -9.91
N PRO A 239 -2.40 18.87 -10.06
CA PRO A 239 -1.42 19.11 -9.02
C PRO A 239 -2.04 19.87 -7.84
N CYS A 240 -1.56 19.61 -6.62
CA CYS A 240 -1.80 20.49 -5.48
C CYS A 240 -1.38 21.93 -5.82
N VAL A 241 -2.12 22.92 -5.33
CA VAL A 241 -1.81 24.35 -5.55
C VAL A 241 -0.69 24.87 -4.66
N SER A 242 -0.33 24.14 -3.60
CA SER A 242 0.62 24.57 -2.59
C SER A 242 1.95 23.81 -2.66
N CYS A 243 1.92 22.48 -2.59
CA CYS A 243 3.12 21.64 -2.65
C CYS A 243 3.52 21.26 -4.08
N CYS A 244 4.67 20.60 -4.21
CA CYS A 244 5.21 20.09 -5.48
C CYS A 244 5.04 18.57 -5.65
N THR A 245 4.36 17.90 -4.71
CA THR A 245 4.36 16.43 -4.59
C THR A 245 2.99 15.84 -4.92
N ALA A 246 1.95 16.22 -4.19
CA ALA A 246 0.64 15.58 -4.29
C ALA A 246 -0.09 15.94 -5.60
N MET A 247 -0.72 14.94 -6.19
CA MET A 247 -1.57 15.08 -7.37
C MET A 247 -2.87 14.29 -7.20
N PHE A 248 -3.93 14.72 -7.87
CA PHE A 248 -5.28 14.18 -7.65
C PHE A 248 -5.98 13.88 -8.97
N CYS A 249 -6.81 12.84 -9.02
CA CYS A 249 -7.52 12.48 -10.27
C CYS A 249 -8.63 13.48 -10.63
N ASN A 250 -9.12 14.28 -9.69
CA ASN A 250 -10.15 15.30 -9.92
C ASN A 250 -10.22 16.32 -8.76
N GLU A 251 -11.04 17.35 -8.94
CA GLU A 251 -11.28 18.41 -7.94
C GLU A 251 -11.85 17.89 -6.62
N GLN A 252 -12.65 16.83 -6.63
CA GLN A 252 -13.21 16.25 -5.41
C GLN A 252 -12.11 15.63 -4.54
N CYS A 253 -11.17 14.90 -5.15
CA CYS A 253 -10.01 14.35 -4.45
C CYS A 253 -9.06 15.46 -3.98
N LEU A 254 -8.84 16.50 -4.80
CA LEU A 254 -8.03 17.66 -4.44
C LEU A 254 -8.60 18.42 -3.23
N ALA A 255 -9.93 18.55 -3.15
CA ALA A 255 -10.62 19.21 -2.05
C ALA A 255 -10.72 18.36 -0.77
N SER A 256 -10.20 17.12 -0.78
CA SER A 256 -10.17 16.29 0.42
C SER A 256 -9.23 16.89 1.47
N LYS A 257 -9.65 16.87 2.74
CA LYS A 257 -8.84 17.39 3.86
C LYS A 257 -7.73 16.43 4.32
N SER A 258 -7.52 15.32 3.60
CA SER A 258 -6.55 14.30 3.99
C SER A 258 -5.11 14.78 3.83
N HIS A 259 -4.88 15.76 2.95
CA HIS A 259 -3.56 16.26 2.59
C HIS A 259 -3.17 17.58 3.29
N ASP A 260 -4.04 18.20 4.09
CA ASP A 260 -3.83 19.52 4.68
C ASP A 260 -2.50 19.61 5.47
N ILE A 261 -2.24 18.64 6.35
CA ILE A 261 -1.01 18.58 7.15
C ILE A 261 0.16 18.04 6.31
N GLU A 262 -0.08 17.00 5.51
CA GLU A 262 0.90 16.39 4.60
C GLU A 262 1.55 17.37 3.62
N CYS A 263 0.78 18.34 3.15
CA CYS A 263 1.21 19.32 2.16
C CYS A 263 2.54 20.00 2.51
N SER A 264 2.83 20.14 3.81
CA SER A 264 4.01 20.87 4.27
C SER A 264 5.24 19.99 4.49
N TYR A 265 5.09 18.66 4.54
CA TYR A 265 6.21 17.76 4.88
C TYR A 265 6.51 16.68 3.83
N LEU A 266 5.59 16.36 2.90
CA LEU A 266 5.81 15.24 1.96
C LEU A 266 7.10 15.40 1.12
N GLU A 267 7.40 16.61 0.63
CA GLU A 267 8.64 16.89 -0.11
C GLU A 267 9.88 16.62 0.78
N ILE A 268 9.82 17.03 2.04
CA ILE A 268 10.91 16.87 3.02
C ILE A 268 11.16 15.38 3.29
N LEU A 269 10.11 14.62 3.62
CA LEU A 269 10.26 13.19 3.92
C LEU A 269 10.71 12.40 2.69
N SER A 270 10.23 12.76 1.50
CA SER A 270 10.73 12.19 0.25
C SER A 270 12.22 12.50 0.05
N SER A 271 12.67 13.72 0.34
CA SER A 271 14.10 14.09 0.23
C SER A 271 15.00 13.37 1.24
N LEU A 272 14.45 13.00 2.40
CA LEU A 272 15.14 12.24 3.45
C LEU A 272 15.09 10.72 3.21
N ASN A 273 14.56 10.26 2.08
CA ASN A 273 14.32 8.85 1.75
C ASN A 273 13.52 8.12 2.84
N ALA A 274 12.49 8.76 3.39
CA ALA A 274 11.55 8.10 4.28
C ALA A 274 10.85 6.95 3.54
N ASP A 275 10.83 5.78 4.15
CA ASP A 275 10.18 4.60 3.60
C ASP A 275 8.69 4.52 4.00
N ARG A 276 8.02 3.48 3.53
CA ARG A 276 6.59 3.27 3.74
C ARG A 276 6.19 3.29 5.22
N ARG A 277 7.04 2.84 6.14
CA ARG A 277 6.73 2.76 7.58
C ARG A 277 6.77 4.14 8.22
N GLU A 278 7.76 4.95 7.89
CA GLU A 278 7.85 6.32 8.42
C GLU A 278 6.69 7.17 7.92
N LEU A 279 6.39 7.10 6.62
CA LEU A 279 5.27 7.81 6.01
C LEU A 279 3.93 7.34 6.59
N LEU A 280 3.71 6.03 6.70
CA LEU A 280 2.43 5.47 7.17
C LEU A 280 2.22 5.68 8.68
N SER A 281 3.25 5.54 9.52
CA SER A 281 3.12 5.79 10.96
C SER A 281 2.74 7.24 11.26
N LEU A 282 3.35 8.18 10.55
CA LEU A 282 3.01 9.60 10.64
C LEU A 282 1.58 9.86 10.14
N LYS A 283 1.20 9.26 9.01
CA LYS A 283 -0.13 9.37 8.41
C LYS A 283 -1.23 8.84 9.33
N ILE A 284 -1.01 7.69 9.98
CA ILE A 284 -1.93 7.13 10.98
C ILE A 284 -2.14 8.10 12.14
N LEU A 285 -1.09 8.70 12.70
CA LEU A 285 -1.23 9.70 13.77
C LEU A 285 -2.07 10.90 13.31
N ILE A 286 -1.82 11.38 12.10
CA ILE A 286 -2.55 12.52 11.53
C ILE A 286 -4.02 12.18 11.33
N ASP A 287 -4.34 11.01 10.77
CA ASP A 287 -5.72 10.60 10.51
C ASP A 287 -6.46 10.31 11.83
N ALA A 288 -5.85 9.57 12.75
CA ALA A 288 -6.42 9.23 14.06
C ALA A 288 -6.74 10.47 14.92
N SER A 289 -5.93 11.53 14.80
CA SER A 289 -6.14 12.79 15.50
C SER A 289 -7.01 13.78 14.73
N ASN A 290 -7.58 13.41 13.59
CA ASN A 290 -8.29 14.30 12.67
C ASN A 290 -7.48 15.57 12.35
N GLN A 291 -6.28 15.36 11.79
CA GLN A 291 -5.32 16.41 11.43
C GLN A 291 -4.87 17.24 12.65
N GLY A 292 -4.77 16.60 13.82
CA GLY A 292 -4.41 17.24 15.10
C GLY A 292 -5.57 17.89 15.86
N ARG A 293 -6.77 17.99 15.28
CA ARG A 293 -7.94 18.66 15.91
C ARG A 293 -8.54 17.88 17.08
N GLN A 294 -8.33 16.56 17.11
CA GLN A 294 -8.86 15.65 18.13
C GLN A 294 -7.72 14.93 18.88
N LEU A 295 -6.56 15.57 19.02
CA LEU A 295 -5.40 14.94 19.65
C LEU A 295 -5.62 14.60 21.13
N ASP A 296 -6.33 15.46 21.88
CA ASP A 296 -6.70 15.17 23.28
C ASP A 296 -7.63 13.95 23.39
N LYS A 297 -8.59 13.82 22.47
CA LYS A 297 -9.49 12.66 22.41
C LYS A 297 -8.71 11.38 22.11
N LEU A 298 -7.79 11.42 21.14
CA LEU A 298 -6.91 10.30 20.81
C LEU A 298 -6.05 9.87 22.01
N TYR A 299 -5.52 10.84 22.76
CA TYR A 299 -4.77 10.58 23.99
C TYR A 299 -5.63 9.84 25.03
N ASP A 300 -6.84 10.32 25.28
CA ASP A 300 -7.75 9.73 26.26
C ASP A 300 -8.22 8.32 25.83
N GLU A 301 -8.46 8.09 24.53
CA GLU A 301 -8.82 6.77 23.98
C GLU A 301 -7.71 5.74 24.17
N VAL A 302 -6.46 6.12 23.87
CA VAL A 302 -5.29 5.25 24.09
C VAL A 302 -5.09 4.97 25.59
N ALA A 303 -5.22 6.00 26.44
CA ALA A 303 -5.06 5.83 27.88
C ALA A 303 -6.12 4.87 28.48
N LYS A 304 -7.38 4.96 28.06
CA LYS A 304 -8.44 4.02 28.46
C LYS A 304 -8.11 2.59 28.06
N TYR A 305 -7.60 2.42 26.84
CA TYR A 305 -7.19 1.10 26.36
C TYR A 305 -6.04 0.53 27.19
N ASP A 306 -4.97 1.30 27.42
CA ASP A 306 -3.80 0.86 28.19
C ASP A 306 -4.16 0.52 29.66
N ASN A 307 -5.17 1.18 30.23
CA ASN A 307 -5.68 0.89 31.58
C ASN A 307 -6.63 -0.31 31.66
N ASN A 308 -6.93 -0.97 30.53
CA ASN A 308 -7.96 -2.01 30.40
C ASN A 308 -9.37 -1.56 30.80
N ASP A 309 -9.68 -0.27 30.63
CA ASP A 309 -11.02 0.29 30.89
C ASP A 309 -11.99 0.05 29.70
N TYR A 310 -11.61 -0.81 28.74
CA TYR A 310 -12.38 -1.16 27.55
C TYR A 310 -13.12 -2.48 27.74
N ASP A 311 -14.45 -2.49 27.54
CA ASP A 311 -15.24 -3.72 27.51
C ASP A 311 -15.01 -4.45 26.18
N GLN A 312 -14.12 -5.45 26.20
CA GLN A 312 -13.77 -6.25 25.02
C GLN A 312 -14.86 -7.27 24.63
N ASN A 313 -15.82 -7.57 25.51
CA ASN A 313 -16.73 -8.71 25.33
C ASN A 313 -17.97 -8.40 24.48
N ASN A 314 -18.17 -7.15 24.04
CA ASN A 314 -19.38 -6.70 23.33
C ASN A 314 -19.14 -5.72 22.17
N GLN A 315 -17.90 -5.57 21.70
CA GLN A 315 -17.59 -4.57 20.69
C GLN A 315 -17.59 -5.13 19.27
N PHE A 316 -18.36 -4.46 18.43
CA PHE A 316 -18.26 -4.53 16.99
C PHE A 316 -16.85 -4.11 16.56
N TYR A 317 -16.12 -5.01 15.89
CA TYR A 317 -14.76 -4.79 15.41
C TYR A 317 -14.80 -3.96 14.12
N ASP A 318 -14.67 -2.64 14.30
CA ASP A 318 -14.67 -1.70 13.19
C ASP A 318 -13.26 -1.39 12.68
N SER A 319 -13.03 -1.66 11.39
CA SER A 319 -11.81 -1.27 10.67
C SER A 319 -11.53 0.24 10.67
N SER A 320 -12.53 1.08 10.95
CA SER A 320 -12.35 2.53 11.06
C SER A 320 -11.93 3.02 12.46
N ASP A 321 -11.94 2.14 13.47
CA ASP A 321 -11.55 2.47 14.83
C ASP A 321 -10.02 2.39 15.01
N PHE A 322 -9.41 3.49 15.43
CA PHE A 322 -7.97 3.56 15.67
C PHE A 322 -7.51 2.57 16.76
N VAL A 323 -8.35 2.28 17.76
CA VAL A 323 -7.98 1.34 18.84
C VAL A 323 -7.64 -0.04 18.28
N ASN A 324 -8.33 -0.46 17.22
CA ASN A 324 -8.05 -1.74 16.56
C ASN A 324 -6.69 -1.73 15.83
N ILE A 325 -6.24 -0.58 15.32
CA ILE A 325 -4.88 -0.39 14.78
C ILE A 325 -3.83 -0.33 15.90
N TYR A 326 -4.14 0.36 16.99
CA TYR A 326 -3.26 0.49 18.16
C TYR A 326 -2.99 -0.87 18.84
N ASN A 327 -3.97 -1.77 18.84
CA ASN A 327 -3.91 -3.12 19.40
C ASN A 327 -3.21 -4.15 18.47
N LEU A 328 -2.66 -3.73 17.34
CA LEU A 328 -1.90 -4.64 16.48
C LEU A 328 -0.53 -4.98 17.10
N VAL A 329 -0.04 -6.18 16.79
CA VAL A 329 1.16 -6.75 17.43
C VAL A 329 2.41 -5.92 17.10
N THR A 330 3.19 -5.57 18.13
CA THR A 330 4.44 -4.81 17.96
C THR A 330 5.69 -5.67 18.02
N ASN A 331 5.57 -6.88 18.58
CA ASN A 331 6.70 -7.74 18.96
C ASN A 331 7.76 -7.03 19.83
N SER A 332 7.39 -5.96 20.55
CA SER A 332 8.33 -5.06 21.26
C SER A 332 9.35 -5.82 22.14
N LYS A 333 8.88 -6.84 22.89
CA LYS A 333 9.74 -7.65 23.78
C LYS A 333 10.75 -8.55 23.04
N LYS A 334 10.55 -8.82 21.76
CA LYS A 334 11.42 -9.68 20.92
C LYS A 334 12.40 -8.86 20.08
N ARG A 335 12.27 -7.53 20.06
CA ARG A 335 13.11 -6.61 19.27
C ARG A 335 14.45 -6.36 19.95
N ALA A 336 15.49 -6.19 19.14
CA ALA A 336 16.80 -5.77 19.64
C ALA A 336 16.73 -4.32 20.17
N PRO A 337 17.44 -3.98 21.25
CA PRO A 337 17.50 -2.60 21.75
C PRO A 337 17.95 -1.58 20.71
N THR A 338 18.87 -1.98 19.82
CA THR A 338 19.36 -1.13 18.71
C THR A 338 18.29 -0.82 17.67
N ASP A 339 17.38 -1.77 17.36
CA ASP A 339 16.21 -1.54 16.49
C ASP A 339 15.25 -0.54 17.14
N LEU A 340 14.96 -0.72 18.43
CA LEU A 340 14.08 0.19 19.17
C LEU A 340 14.68 1.61 19.28
N PHE A 341 15.99 1.73 19.50
CA PHE A 341 16.66 3.03 19.53
C PHE A 341 16.64 3.71 18.16
N TYR A 342 16.92 2.99 17.08
CA TYR A 342 16.78 3.49 15.70
C TYR A 342 15.38 4.07 15.47
N ARG A 343 14.33 3.28 15.74
CA ARG A 343 12.94 3.72 15.56
C ARG A 343 12.58 4.93 16.43
N SER A 344 13.19 5.05 17.62
CA SER A 344 12.97 6.18 18.52
C SER A 344 13.58 7.47 17.96
N VAL A 345 14.78 7.39 17.38
CA VAL A 345 15.42 8.52 16.67
C VAL A 345 14.59 8.92 15.45
N ILE A 346 14.11 7.95 14.66
CA ILE A 346 13.25 8.23 13.52
C ILE A 346 11.94 8.91 13.97
N SER A 347 11.32 8.43 15.04
CA SER A 347 10.13 9.07 15.63
C SER A 347 10.43 10.53 16.05
N ALA A 348 11.59 10.79 16.66
CA ALA A 348 12.02 12.14 17.00
C ALA A 348 12.11 13.07 15.79
N ILE A 349 12.67 12.59 14.67
CA ILE A 349 12.76 13.36 13.42
C ILE A 349 11.37 13.63 12.83
N LEU A 350 10.46 12.64 12.84
CA LEU A 350 9.10 12.81 12.33
C LEU A 350 8.30 13.82 13.16
N ILE A 351 8.40 13.75 14.49
CA ILE A 351 7.77 14.72 15.40
C ILE A 351 8.36 16.12 15.21
N PHE A 352 9.69 16.23 15.10
CA PHE A 352 10.34 17.51 14.85
C PHE A 352 9.90 18.11 13.51
N THR A 353 9.79 17.27 12.46
CA THR A 353 9.28 17.68 11.14
C THR A 353 7.85 18.22 11.25
N LEU A 354 6.95 17.54 11.98
CA LEU A 354 5.60 18.03 12.22
C LEU A 354 5.59 19.39 12.96
N GLN A 355 6.42 19.54 13.98
CA GLN A 355 6.49 20.77 14.77
C GLN A 355 6.98 21.97 13.96
N GLN A 356 8.00 21.77 13.10
CA GLN A 356 8.57 22.85 12.30
C GLN A 356 7.73 23.18 11.06
N CYS A 357 7.16 22.17 10.42
CA CYS A 357 6.56 22.34 9.10
C CYS A 357 5.04 22.55 9.16
N THR A 358 4.38 22.30 10.30
CA THR A 358 2.91 22.28 10.35
C THR A 358 2.35 23.00 11.58
N ASN A 359 1.03 23.20 11.58
CA ASN A 359 0.31 23.70 12.75
C ASN A 359 -0.26 22.58 13.64
N PHE A 360 0.15 21.32 13.44
CA PHE A 360 -0.41 20.14 14.10
C PHE A 360 -0.51 20.28 15.63
N PHE A 361 0.58 20.68 16.29
CA PHE A 361 0.63 20.89 17.75
C PHE A 361 0.18 22.28 18.22
N LYS A 362 -0.17 23.19 17.30
CA LYS A 362 -0.68 24.52 17.68
C LYS A 362 -2.15 24.48 18.10
N LEU A 363 -2.86 23.42 17.72
CA LEU A 363 -4.27 23.21 18.04
C LEU A 363 -4.47 22.70 19.48
N THR A 364 -3.42 22.22 20.14
CA THR A 364 -3.48 21.77 21.54
C THR A 364 -3.17 22.88 22.52
N ASN A 365 -3.67 22.73 23.75
CA ASN A 365 -3.36 23.64 24.85
C ASN A 365 -1.83 23.71 25.05
N ILE A 366 -1.29 24.93 25.16
CA ILE A 366 0.14 25.18 25.31
C ILE A 366 0.74 24.43 26.51
N ASP A 367 -0.01 24.33 27.61
CA ASP A 367 0.41 23.64 28.83
C ASP A 367 0.50 22.13 28.64
N ARG A 368 -0.27 21.56 27.69
CA ARG A 368 -0.25 20.14 27.34
C ARG A 368 0.70 19.82 26.18
N ARG A 369 1.23 20.83 25.46
CA ARG A 369 1.98 20.61 24.22
C ARG A 369 3.19 19.69 24.40
N LYS A 370 3.92 19.83 25.51
CA LYS A 370 5.05 18.94 25.82
C LYS A 370 4.58 17.50 25.98
N ASN A 371 3.56 17.26 26.80
CA ASN A 371 3.00 15.92 27.03
C ASN A 371 2.41 15.32 25.74
N MET A 372 1.75 16.12 24.92
CA MET A 372 1.23 15.68 23.61
C MET A 372 2.35 15.34 22.62
N THR A 373 3.46 16.08 22.65
CA THR A 373 4.64 15.76 21.84
C THR A 373 5.20 14.39 22.22
N ILE A 374 5.33 14.13 23.53
CA ILE A 374 5.80 12.85 24.07
C ILE A 374 4.87 11.71 23.70
N PHE A 375 3.57 11.91 23.88
CA PHE A 375 2.54 10.95 23.49
C PHE A 375 2.61 10.62 22.01
N CYS A 376 2.59 11.63 21.12
CA CYS A 376 2.66 11.41 19.68
C CYS A 376 3.95 10.70 19.26
N GLY A 377 5.08 11.05 19.88
CA GLY A 377 6.36 10.41 19.61
C GLY A 377 6.41 8.95 20.06
N GLY A 378 5.88 8.65 21.25
CA GLY A 378 5.69 7.27 21.71
C GLY A 378 4.73 6.50 20.82
N LEU A 379 3.66 7.14 20.34
CA LEU A 379 2.69 6.52 19.43
C LEU A 379 3.30 6.19 18.06
N ILE A 380 4.04 7.11 17.46
CA ILE A 380 4.79 6.85 16.22
C ILE A 380 5.80 5.72 16.44
N LEU A 381 6.52 5.69 17.56
CA LEU A 381 7.45 4.61 17.88
C LEU A 381 6.73 3.25 17.98
N ARG A 382 5.57 3.20 18.62
CA ARG A 382 4.73 2.00 18.69
C ARG A 382 4.30 1.55 17.29
N LEU A 383 3.78 2.47 16.47
CA LEU A 383 3.36 2.19 15.10
C LEU A 383 4.54 1.70 14.24
N MET A 384 5.71 2.30 14.38
CA MET A 384 6.93 1.85 13.72
C MET A 384 7.31 0.41 14.11
N GLN A 385 6.98 -0.06 15.32
CA GLN A 385 7.15 -1.47 15.70
C GLN A 385 6.05 -2.38 15.14
N SER A 386 4.82 -1.87 15.00
CA SER A 386 3.66 -2.64 14.52
C SER A 386 3.64 -2.82 13.01
N LEU A 387 3.86 -1.76 12.24
CA LEU A 387 3.69 -1.75 10.79
C LEU A 387 4.52 -2.80 10.02
N PRO A 388 5.77 -3.17 10.40
CA PRO A 388 6.49 -4.24 9.73
C PRO A 388 5.77 -5.60 9.72
N CYS A 389 4.88 -5.83 10.69
CA CYS A 389 4.14 -7.09 10.84
C CYS A 389 2.69 -6.99 10.36
N ASN A 390 2.13 -5.78 10.22
CA ASN A 390 0.69 -5.58 10.05
C ASN A 390 0.31 -4.66 8.88
N ALA A 391 1.25 -3.89 8.32
CA ALA A 391 0.94 -3.06 7.16
C ALA A 391 0.84 -3.93 5.90
N HIS A 392 -0.15 -3.64 5.05
CA HIS A 392 -0.34 -4.34 3.80
C HIS A 392 -0.06 -3.42 2.61
N GLU A 393 0.55 -3.98 1.58
CA GLU A 393 0.75 -3.30 0.29
C GLU A 393 -0.60 -2.98 -0.38
N VAL A 394 -0.64 -1.85 -1.07
CA VAL A 394 -1.66 -1.53 -2.07
C VAL A 394 -0.98 -1.69 -3.42
N SER A 395 -1.54 -2.56 -4.27
CA SER A 395 -0.89 -2.98 -5.50
C SER A 395 -1.70 -2.63 -6.74
N GLU A 396 -0.99 -2.44 -7.86
CA GLU A 396 -1.56 -2.32 -9.20
C GLU A 396 -0.86 -3.31 -10.13
N TYR A 397 -1.63 -4.06 -10.92
CA TYR A 397 -1.11 -5.05 -11.84
C TYR A 397 -0.75 -4.42 -13.19
N ASN A 398 0.49 -4.61 -13.65
CA ASN A 398 1.00 -3.96 -14.87
C ASN A 398 1.13 -4.91 -16.10
N CYS A 399 0.41 -6.04 -16.13
CA CYS A 399 0.58 -7.18 -17.05
C CYS A 399 1.85 -8.03 -16.88
N GLU A 400 2.88 -7.54 -16.18
CA GLU A 400 4.13 -8.27 -15.99
C GLU A 400 4.29 -8.70 -14.53
N SER A 401 3.97 -7.81 -13.59
CA SER A 401 4.11 -7.98 -12.16
C SER A 401 3.08 -7.16 -11.38
N LEU A 402 2.97 -7.46 -10.09
CA LEU A 402 2.27 -6.60 -9.13
C LEU A 402 3.22 -5.49 -8.68
N LEU A 403 2.85 -4.26 -8.96
CA LEU A 403 3.57 -3.07 -8.50
C LEU A 403 3.00 -2.63 -7.15
N GLU A 404 3.84 -2.53 -6.13
CA GLU A 404 3.48 -1.88 -4.88
C GLU A 404 3.38 -0.36 -5.11
N ILE A 405 2.16 0.17 -5.16
CA ILE A 405 1.92 1.60 -5.37
C ILE A 405 1.75 2.38 -4.07
N GLY A 406 1.58 1.67 -2.96
CA GLY A 406 1.23 2.25 -1.67
C GLY A 406 1.21 1.24 -0.53
N ALA A 407 0.91 1.72 0.67
CA ALA A 407 0.75 0.89 1.86
C ALA A 407 -0.42 1.38 2.71
N GLY A 408 -1.07 0.47 3.44
CA GLY A 408 -2.17 0.78 4.34
C GLY A 408 -2.12 0.00 5.65
N ALA A 409 -2.71 0.59 6.68
CA ALA A 409 -2.98 -0.08 7.95
C ALA A 409 -4.42 -0.62 7.95
N TYR A 410 -4.56 -1.92 8.16
CA TYR A 410 -5.82 -2.64 8.11
C TYR A 410 -6.04 -3.33 9.45
N ALA A 411 -7.25 -3.24 9.99
CA ALA A 411 -7.51 -3.77 11.33
C ALA A 411 -7.86 -5.26 11.28
N THR A 412 -8.72 -5.66 10.34
CA THR A 412 -9.27 -7.02 10.26
C THR A 412 -8.29 -7.95 9.54
N LEU A 413 -7.71 -7.52 8.41
CA LEU A 413 -6.73 -8.30 7.65
C LEU A 413 -5.50 -8.67 8.49
N SER A 414 -5.06 -7.80 9.40
CA SER A 414 -3.92 -8.07 10.29
C SER A 414 -4.21 -9.11 11.38
N LEU A 415 -5.45 -9.60 11.51
CA LEU A 415 -5.80 -10.73 12.40
C LEU A 415 -5.60 -12.10 11.73
N ILE A 416 -5.35 -12.14 10.42
CA ILE A 416 -5.16 -13.38 9.69
C ILE A 416 -3.74 -13.88 9.90
N ASN A 417 -3.58 -15.09 10.42
CA ASN A 417 -2.26 -15.68 10.63
C ASN A 417 -1.66 -16.27 9.35
N HIS A 418 -0.37 -16.56 9.43
CA HIS A 418 0.40 -17.08 8.33
C HIS A 418 0.25 -18.58 8.08
N SER A 419 0.24 -18.99 6.81
CA SER A 419 0.64 -20.32 6.34
C SER A 419 1.55 -20.20 5.11
N CYS A 420 2.55 -21.08 4.98
CA CYS A 420 3.35 -21.20 3.75
C CYS A 420 2.54 -21.80 2.59
N ASP A 421 1.38 -22.40 2.90
CA ASP A 421 0.40 -22.95 1.99
C ASP A 421 -1.00 -22.40 2.36
N PRO A 422 -1.29 -21.13 2.03
CA PRO A 422 -2.48 -20.41 2.51
C PRO A 422 -3.79 -20.98 1.95
N ASN A 423 -4.91 -20.68 2.61
CA ASN A 423 -6.26 -21.02 2.13
C ASN A 423 -7.02 -19.82 1.55
N VAL A 424 -6.45 -18.62 1.64
CA VAL A 424 -6.99 -17.39 1.05
C VAL A 424 -5.94 -16.67 0.20
N VAL A 425 -6.40 -15.75 -0.64
CA VAL A 425 -5.56 -14.76 -1.31
C VAL A 425 -6.18 -13.38 -1.22
N ARG A 426 -5.32 -12.36 -1.16
CA ARG A 426 -5.69 -10.95 -1.19
C ARG A 426 -5.32 -10.30 -2.52
N TYR A 427 -6.11 -9.33 -2.95
CA TYR A 427 -5.78 -8.43 -4.06
C TYR A 427 -6.32 -7.02 -3.80
N SER A 428 -5.68 -6.02 -4.41
CA SER A 428 -6.08 -4.61 -4.29
C SER A 428 -7.10 -4.26 -5.36
N CYS A 429 -8.25 -3.72 -4.94
CA CYS A 429 -9.31 -3.26 -5.83
C CYS A 429 -9.79 -1.88 -5.37
N GLN A 430 -9.58 -0.87 -6.21
CA GLN A 430 -9.74 0.54 -5.86
C GLN A 430 -8.91 0.89 -4.60
N ASP A 431 -9.55 1.47 -3.58
CA ASP A 431 -8.95 1.85 -2.30
C ASP A 431 -9.12 0.78 -1.20
N LYS A 432 -9.36 -0.49 -1.58
CA LYS A 432 -9.64 -1.60 -0.65
C LYS A 432 -8.80 -2.83 -0.98
N ILE A 433 -8.65 -3.69 0.03
CA ILE A 433 -8.17 -5.05 -0.14
C ILE A 433 -9.37 -6.01 -0.08
N VAL A 434 -9.39 -6.95 -1.01
CA VAL A 434 -10.35 -8.05 -1.08
C VAL A 434 -9.64 -9.35 -0.73
N LEU A 435 -10.22 -10.15 0.15
CA LEU A 435 -9.76 -11.49 0.53
C LEU A 435 -10.74 -12.55 0.03
N CYS A 436 -10.25 -13.50 -0.77
CA CYS A 436 -11.03 -14.61 -1.30
C CYS A 436 -10.44 -15.96 -0.91
N ALA A 437 -11.30 -16.97 -0.74
CA ALA A 437 -10.87 -18.36 -0.54
C ALA A 437 -10.23 -18.95 -1.80
N ILE A 438 -9.09 -19.62 -1.64
CA ILE A 438 -8.39 -20.38 -2.68
C ILE A 438 -8.21 -21.86 -2.29
N LYS A 439 -8.95 -22.30 -1.26
CA LYS A 439 -9.15 -23.70 -0.84
C LYS A 439 -10.52 -23.80 -0.18
N PRO A 440 -11.15 -24.99 -0.17
CA PRO A 440 -12.23 -25.26 0.77
C PRO A 440 -11.74 -25.04 2.21
N ILE A 441 -12.57 -24.43 3.06
CA ILE A 441 -12.27 -24.22 4.48
C ILE A 441 -13.44 -24.78 5.28
N LYS A 442 -13.18 -25.76 6.16
CA LYS A 442 -14.23 -26.41 6.95
C LYS A 442 -14.66 -25.57 8.13
N ASN A 443 -15.90 -25.75 8.57
CA ASN A 443 -16.42 -25.11 9.78
C ASN A 443 -15.46 -25.31 10.97
N GLY A 444 -15.08 -24.22 11.62
CA GLY A 444 -14.14 -24.17 12.74
C GLY A 444 -12.66 -24.04 12.34
N GLU A 445 -12.32 -24.16 11.05
CA GLU A 445 -10.94 -23.99 10.59
C GLU A 445 -10.54 -22.52 10.52
N GLN A 446 -9.23 -22.30 10.66
CA GLN A 446 -8.63 -20.98 10.62
C GLN A 446 -8.40 -20.51 9.18
N ILE A 447 -8.59 -19.21 8.97
CA ILE A 447 -8.19 -18.52 7.75
C ILE A 447 -6.68 -18.22 7.83
N PHE A 448 -5.95 -18.60 6.79
CA PHE A 448 -4.51 -18.41 6.69
C PHE A 448 -4.12 -17.71 5.39
N ASP A 449 -3.39 -16.61 5.54
CA ASP A 449 -2.80 -15.86 4.43
C ASP A 449 -1.29 -16.15 4.34
N ASN A 450 -0.67 -15.77 3.22
CA ASN A 450 0.77 -15.87 3.04
C ASN A 450 1.46 -14.52 3.24
N TYR A 451 2.52 -14.52 4.05
CA TYR A 451 3.26 -13.32 4.44
C TYR A 451 4.45 -13.02 3.50
N GLY A 452 4.41 -13.56 2.28
CA GLY A 452 5.45 -13.40 1.26
C GLY A 452 6.31 -14.65 1.02
N TYR A 453 6.20 -15.66 1.88
CA TYR A 453 7.08 -16.84 1.90
C TYR A 453 6.29 -18.12 1.60
N HIS A 454 5.91 -18.30 0.33
CA HIS A 454 5.17 -19.49 -0.13
C HIS A 454 6.10 -20.69 -0.31
N TYR A 455 5.65 -21.90 0.06
CA TYR A 455 6.51 -23.10 0.02
C TYR A 455 7.00 -23.47 -1.38
N ALA A 456 6.19 -23.20 -2.40
CA ALA A 456 6.55 -23.52 -3.78
C ALA A 456 7.63 -22.57 -4.35
N THR A 457 7.83 -21.38 -3.76
CA THR A 457 8.80 -20.39 -4.26
C THR A 457 10.02 -20.20 -3.36
N HIS A 458 9.92 -20.56 -2.08
CA HIS A 458 10.98 -20.40 -1.09
C HIS A 458 11.21 -21.73 -0.36
N ASP A 459 12.46 -22.12 -0.15
CA ASP A 459 12.77 -23.36 0.54
C ASP A 459 12.49 -23.28 2.06
N PHE A 460 12.52 -24.43 2.75
CA PHE A 460 12.19 -24.48 4.18
C PHE A 460 13.03 -23.52 5.03
N GLN A 461 14.34 -23.43 4.77
CA GLN A 461 15.24 -22.62 5.58
C GLN A 461 14.96 -21.14 5.36
N GLU A 462 14.83 -20.73 4.09
CA GLU A 462 14.51 -19.36 3.71
C GLU A 462 13.21 -18.88 4.35
N ARG A 463 12.15 -19.70 4.30
CA ARG A 463 10.85 -19.37 4.93
C ARG A 463 10.98 -19.19 6.44
N GLN A 464 11.67 -20.10 7.13
CA GLN A 464 11.79 -20.04 8.59
C GLN A 464 12.63 -18.85 9.05
N GLU A 465 13.75 -18.57 8.37
CA GLU A 465 14.63 -17.46 8.70
C GLU A 465 13.92 -16.12 8.50
N ALA A 466 13.27 -15.93 7.35
CA ALA A 466 12.62 -14.67 7.03
C ALA A 466 11.38 -14.40 7.90
N LEU A 467 10.58 -15.43 8.20
CA LEU A 467 9.44 -15.29 9.13
C LEU A 467 9.91 -15.00 10.55
N LEU A 468 11.02 -15.59 10.99
CA LEU A 468 11.60 -15.33 12.31
C LEU A 468 12.16 -13.91 12.39
N GLU A 469 12.84 -13.43 11.35
CA GLU A 469 13.43 -12.09 11.31
C GLU A 469 12.35 -10.99 11.32
N GLN A 470 11.32 -11.10 10.47
CA GLN A 470 10.32 -10.04 10.32
C GLN A 470 9.14 -10.16 11.30
N TYR A 471 8.67 -11.38 11.57
CA TYR A 471 7.43 -11.64 12.32
C TYR A 471 7.66 -12.34 13.67
N TYR A 472 8.89 -12.73 13.97
CA TYR A 472 9.31 -13.28 15.27
C TYR A 472 8.61 -14.57 15.68
N PHE A 473 8.30 -15.43 14.72
CA PHE A 473 7.76 -16.78 14.95
C PHE A 473 8.37 -17.81 13.99
N LYS A 474 8.24 -19.09 14.32
CA LYS A 474 8.57 -20.21 13.43
C LYS A 474 7.29 -20.82 12.91
N CYS A 475 7.22 -21.08 11.61
CA CYS A 475 6.00 -21.58 10.98
C CYS A 475 5.87 -23.09 11.15
N GLU A 476 4.72 -23.54 11.64
CA GLU A 476 4.39 -24.96 11.88
C GLU A 476 3.27 -25.45 10.93
N CYS A 477 3.05 -24.78 9.80
CA CYS A 477 2.08 -25.24 8.80
C CYS A 477 2.47 -26.59 8.19
N GLU A 478 1.51 -27.28 7.57
CA GLU A 478 1.72 -28.59 6.94
C GLU A 478 2.92 -28.62 5.98
N ALA A 479 3.10 -27.57 5.18
CA ALA A 479 4.23 -27.46 4.27
C ALA A 479 5.58 -27.36 4.97
N CYS A 480 5.65 -26.77 6.16
CA CYS A 480 6.87 -26.71 6.97
C CYS A 480 7.12 -28.02 7.71
N LEU A 481 6.09 -28.62 8.30
CA LEU A 481 6.21 -29.89 9.04
C LEU A 481 6.65 -31.05 8.13
N ASN A 482 6.19 -31.03 6.87
CA ASN A 482 6.50 -32.08 5.90
C ASN A 482 7.60 -31.68 4.89
N MET A 483 8.28 -30.54 5.10
CA MET A 483 9.35 -30.03 4.23
C MET A 483 8.96 -30.04 2.74
N TRP A 484 7.80 -29.48 2.42
CA TRP A 484 7.28 -29.50 1.05
C TRP A 484 8.25 -28.86 0.04
N PRO A 485 8.38 -29.43 -1.17
CA PRO A 485 9.33 -28.99 -2.18
C PRO A 485 8.91 -27.71 -2.92
N THR A 486 9.88 -27.05 -3.55
CA THR A 486 9.67 -25.88 -4.41
C THR A 486 9.16 -26.28 -5.80
N TYR A 487 8.75 -25.31 -6.63
CA TYR A 487 8.25 -25.55 -8.01
C TYR A 487 9.19 -26.39 -8.86
N ASN A 488 10.51 -26.14 -8.78
CA ASN A 488 11.49 -26.89 -9.57
C ASN A 488 11.51 -28.38 -9.23
N GLN A 489 11.23 -28.71 -7.97
CA GLN A 489 11.17 -30.08 -7.46
C GLN A 489 9.78 -30.70 -7.65
N LEU A 490 8.71 -29.90 -7.58
CA LEU A 490 7.32 -30.35 -7.81
C LEU A 490 7.11 -30.94 -9.21
N ILE A 491 7.89 -30.51 -10.20
CA ILE A 491 7.84 -31.04 -11.57
C ILE A 491 8.22 -32.52 -11.62
N GLU A 492 9.07 -32.97 -10.71
CA GLU A 492 9.57 -34.36 -10.66
C GLU A 492 8.70 -35.27 -9.79
N LEU A 493 7.75 -34.71 -9.03
CA LEU A 493 6.90 -35.50 -8.15
C LEU A 493 5.82 -36.26 -8.94
N PRO A 494 5.62 -37.56 -8.66
CA PRO A 494 4.55 -38.33 -9.29
C PRO A 494 3.19 -37.86 -8.77
N LEU A 495 2.20 -37.81 -9.67
CA LEU A 495 0.80 -37.60 -9.30
C LEU A 495 0.33 -38.69 -8.33
N ARG A 496 -0.27 -38.27 -7.21
CA ARG A 496 -0.93 -39.16 -6.24
C ARG A 496 -2.40 -38.78 -6.15
N LEU A 497 -3.25 -39.64 -6.68
CA LEU A 497 -4.71 -39.50 -6.59
C LEU A 497 -5.22 -40.15 -5.32
N ARG A 498 -6.20 -39.50 -4.68
CA ARG A 498 -6.94 -40.09 -3.57
C ARG A 498 -7.80 -41.26 -4.06
N LYS A 499 -8.30 -42.07 -3.12
CA LYS A 499 -9.15 -43.23 -3.46
C LYS A 499 -10.46 -42.78 -4.11
N ASN A 500 -10.96 -43.56 -5.07
CA ASN A 500 -12.25 -43.37 -5.75
C ASN A 500 -12.35 -42.12 -6.65
N VAL A 501 -11.23 -41.56 -7.10
CA VAL A 501 -11.23 -40.48 -8.08
C VAL A 501 -11.57 -41.03 -9.47
N ASP A 502 -12.51 -40.38 -10.15
CA ASP A 502 -12.77 -40.63 -11.57
C ASP A 502 -11.60 -40.08 -12.41
N ILE A 503 -10.77 -40.98 -12.91
CA ILE A 503 -9.58 -40.67 -13.72
C ILE A 503 -9.98 -40.01 -15.05
N SER A 504 -11.11 -40.41 -15.64
CA SER A 504 -11.58 -39.82 -16.89
C SER A 504 -11.98 -38.36 -16.68
N LEU A 505 -12.67 -38.08 -15.57
CA LEU A 505 -13.03 -36.72 -15.17
C LEU A 505 -11.78 -35.88 -14.84
N TYR A 506 -10.83 -36.44 -14.07
CA TYR A 506 -9.56 -35.76 -13.75
C TYR A 506 -8.81 -35.33 -15.01
N ASN A 507 -8.65 -36.24 -15.98
CA ASN A 507 -7.95 -35.97 -17.23
C ASN A 507 -8.67 -34.89 -18.06
N LYS A 508 -10.01 -34.95 -18.12
CA LYS A 508 -10.81 -33.94 -18.82
C LYS A 508 -10.64 -32.56 -18.19
N LEU A 509 -10.86 -32.42 -16.88
CA LEU A 509 -10.77 -31.14 -16.20
C LEU A 509 -9.34 -30.56 -16.23
N THR A 510 -8.33 -31.43 -16.15
CA THR A 510 -6.93 -31.00 -16.30
C THR A 510 -6.66 -30.47 -17.70
N LYS A 511 -7.24 -31.08 -18.74
CA LYS A 511 -7.13 -30.58 -20.10
C LYS A 511 -7.82 -29.22 -20.27
N ASP A 512 -9.01 -29.07 -19.71
CA ASP A 512 -9.76 -27.80 -19.72
C ASP A 512 -8.96 -26.68 -19.00
N PHE A 513 -8.32 -27.00 -17.87
CA PHE A 513 -7.42 -26.08 -17.16
C PHE A 513 -6.20 -25.67 -17.99
N GLU A 514 -5.56 -26.62 -18.68
CA GLU A 514 -4.41 -26.32 -19.54
C GLU A 514 -4.79 -25.41 -20.70
N ASP A 515 -5.98 -25.59 -21.28
CA ASP A 515 -6.50 -24.72 -22.33
C ASP A 515 -6.80 -23.31 -21.77
N ASP A 516 -7.37 -23.20 -20.57
CA ASP A 516 -7.56 -21.94 -19.86
C ASP A 516 -6.22 -21.22 -19.57
N MET A 517 -5.16 -21.95 -19.19
CA MET A 517 -3.83 -21.37 -19.05
C MET A 517 -3.33 -20.77 -20.36
N GLN A 518 -3.54 -21.44 -21.50
CA GLN A 518 -3.17 -20.90 -22.81
C GLN A 518 -4.02 -19.67 -23.16
N GLU A 519 -5.30 -19.65 -22.82
CA GLU A 519 -6.16 -18.47 -23.00
C GLU A 519 -5.64 -17.26 -22.23
N VAL A 520 -5.26 -17.46 -20.96
CA VAL A 520 -4.69 -16.41 -20.09
C VAL A 520 -3.36 -15.89 -20.64
N LEU A 521 -2.47 -16.78 -21.08
CA LEU A 521 -1.20 -16.39 -21.72
C LEU A 521 -1.42 -15.59 -23.02
N ASN A 522 -2.55 -15.81 -23.71
CA ASN A 522 -2.97 -15.06 -24.88
C ASN A 522 -3.76 -13.77 -24.54
N GLY A 523 -3.80 -13.37 -23.27
CA GLY A 523 -4.39 -12.11 -22.82
C GLY A 523 -5.89 -12.16 -22.47
N LYS A 524 -6.48 -13.35 -22.31
CA LYS A 524 -7.89 -13.49 -21.87
C LYS A 524 -7.97 -13.68 -20.36
N HIS A 525 -8.57 -12.71 -19.66
CA HIS A 525 -8.66 -12.70 -18.19
C HIS A 525 -10.10 -12.50 -17.70
N ASN A 526 -11.06 -13.21 -18.29
CA ASN A 526 -12.49 -13.01 -18.01
C ASN A 526 -12.97 -13.80 -16.77
N THR A 527 -14.12 -13.42 -16.23
CA THR A 527 -14.71 -14.04 -15.03
C THR A 527 -15.02 -15.53 -15.21
N SER A 528 -15.38 -15.96 -16.43
CA SER A 528 -15.66 -17.37 -16.69
C SER A 528 -14.44 -18.28 -16.52
N ILE A 529 -13.23 -17.78 -16.80
CA ILE A 529 -11.97 -18.50 -16.52
C ILE A 529 -11.82 -18.67 -15.01
N ILE A 530 -12.05 -17.61 -14.22
CA ILE A 530 -11.98 -17.68 -12.74
C ILE A 530 -12.98 -18.71 -12.21
N GLU A 531 -14.22 -18.71 -12.69
CA GLU A 531 -15.28 -19.65 -12.26
C GLU A 531 -14.93 -21.10 -12.58
N ARG A 532 -14.49 -21.40 -13.81
CA ARG A 532 -14.07 -22.76 -14.21
C ARG A 532 -12.89 -23.26 -13.36
N ASN A 533 -11.91 -22.39 -13.12
CA ASN A 533 -10.70 -22.75 -12.39
C ASN A 533 -10.96 -22.86 -10.88
N THR A 534 -11.90 -22.09 -10.35
CA THR A 534 -12.41 -22.26 -8.98
C THR A 534 -12.98 -23.66 -8.80
N ALA A 535 -13.86 -24.10 -9.72
CA ALA A 535 -14.44 -25.45 -9.69
C ALA A 535 -13.37 -26.55 -9.87
N TYR A 536 -12.39 -26.33 -10.76
CA TYR A 536 -11.27 -27.27 -10.92
C TYR A 536 -10.42 -27.37 -9.65
N LEU A 537 -10.16 -26.25 -8.97
CA LEU A 537 -9.38 -26.23 -7.74
C LEU A 537 -10.08 -26.95 -6.58
N GLU A 538 -11.41 -26.81 -6.49
CA GLU A 538 -12.24 -27.60 -5.57
C GLU A 538 -12.13 -29.09 -5.86
N PHE A 539 -12.29 -29.48 -7.13
CA PHE A 539 -12.12 -30.87 -7.55
C PHE A 539 -10.73 -31.42 -7.20
N LEU A 540 -9.66 -30.66 -7.48
CA LEU A 540 -8.31 -31.07 -7.13
C LEU A 540 -8.14 -31.26 -5.62
N HIS A 541 -8.73 -30.40 -4.80
CA HIS A 541 -8.63 -30.50 -3.34
C HIS A 541 -9.13 -31.86 -2.81
N GLU A 542 -10.16 -32.42 -3.44
CA GLU A 542 -10.69 -33.74 -3.13
C GLU A 542 -9.94 -34.88 -3.85
N ALA A 543 -9.40 -34.60 -5.04
CA ALA A 543 -8.86 -35.63 -5.92
C ALA A 543 -7.37 -35.94 -5.70
N VAL A 544 -6.55 -34.97 -5.26
CA VAL A 544 -5.08 -35.15 -5.18
C VAL A 544 -4.56 -35.12 -3.74
N GLU A 545 -3.47 -35.82 -3.50
CA GLU A 545 -2.63 -35.60 -2.32
C GLU A 545 -1.73 -34.38 -2.56
N LEU A 546 -1.67 -33.47 -1.59
CA LEU A 546 -0.79 -32.30 -1.65
C LEU A 546 0.61 -32.64 -1.12
N PRO A 547 1.67 -31.97 -1.62
CA PRO A 547 1.65 -30.89 -2.60
C PRO A 547 1.57 -31.37 -4.05
N TRP A 548 0.88 -30.62 -4.92
CA TRP A 548 0.75 -30.95 -6.35
C TRP A 548 0.95 -29.74 -7.26
N LEU A 549 1.63 -29.95 -8.39
CA LEU A 549 2.01 -28.87 -9.32
C LEU A 549 0.78 -28.13 -9.89
N ASN A 550 -0.21 -28.85 -10.41
CA ASN A 550 -1.38 -28.20 -11.01
C ASN A 550 -2.28 -27.52 -9.97
N TYR A 551 -2.24 -27.96 -8.70
CA TYR A 551 -2.93 -27.27 -7.62
C TYR A 551 -2.40 -25.84 -7.47
N ASN A 552 -1.07 -25.71 -7.40
CA ASN A 552 -0.39 -24.42 -7.31
C ASN A 552 -0.59 -23.58 -8.57
N LYS A 553 -0.46 -24.17 -9.76
CA LYS A 553 -0.67 -23.44 -11.01
C LYS A 553 -2.10 -22.91 -11.15
N CYS A 554 -3.10 -23.69 -10.72
CA CYS A 554 -4.49 -23.25 -10.74
C CYS A 554 -4.73 -22.08 -9.78
N GLN A 555 -4.16 -22.14 -8.57
CA GLN A 555 -4.18 -21.01 -7.63
C GLN A 555 -3.54 -19.76 -8.24
N GLU A 556 -2.35 -19.85 -8.85
CA GLU A 556 -1.70 -18.72 -9.49
C GLU A 556 -2.48 -18.15 -10.69
N LEU A 557 -3.11 -19.01 -11.49
CA LEU A 557 -3.97 -18.56 -12.59
C LEU A 557 -5.17 -17.75 -12.07
N ILE A 558 -5.82 -18.21 -10.99
CA ILE A 558 -6.94 -17.49 -10.36
C ILE A 558 -6.45 -16.14 -9.84
N LYS A 559 -5.32 -16.11 -9.11
CA LYS A 559 -4.72 -14.87 -8.58
C LYS A 559 -4.40 -13.88 -9.69
N HIS A 560 -3.81 -14.34 -10.78
CA HIS A 560 -3.49 -13.52 -11.94
C HIS A 560 -4.75 -12.89 -12.55
N CYS A 561 -5.81 -13.68 -12.77
CA CYS A 561 -7.07 -13.18 -13.31
C CYS A 561 -7.78 -12.20 -12.36
N LEU A 562 -7.76 -12.44 -11.05
CA LEU A 562 -8.32 -11.52 -10.05
C LEU A 562 -7.63 -10.15 -10.09
N ASN A 563 -6.30 -10.14 -10.14
CA ASN A 563 -5.52 -8.91 -10.24
C ASN A 563 -5.79 -8.14 -11.55
N PHE A 564 -5.96 -8.85 -12.66
CA PHE A 564 -6.31 -8.23 -13.95
C PHE A 564 -7.69 -7.53 -13.92
N GLN A 565 -8.64 -8.08 -13.14
CA GLN A 565 -9.99 -7.51 -12.99
C GLN A 565 -10.09 -6.41 -11.93
N ALA A 566 -8.99 -6.12 -11.24
CA ALA A 566 -8.93 -5.17 -10.14
C ALA A 566 -8.16 -3.89 -10.55
N ASN A 567 -7.20 -3.44 -9.73
CA ASN A 567 -6.30 -2.35 -10.09
C ASN A 567 -5.32 -2.83 -11.17
N TYR A 568 -5.49 -2.32 -12.39
CA TYR A 568 -4.81 -2.80 -13.58
C TYR A 568 -4.39 -1.64 -14.49
N PHE A 569 -3.20 -1.78 -15.06
CA PHE A 569 -2.70 -0.90 -16.12
C PHE A 569 -1.88 -1.68 -17.16
N LYS A 570 -2.09 -1.36 -18.44
CA LYS A 570 -1.24 -1.81 -19.55
C LYS A 570 -0.78 -0.65 -20.40
N MET A 571 0.53 -0.55 -20.57
CA MET A 571 1.20 0.27 -21.58
C MET A 571 1.31 -0.53 -22.87
N GLU A 572 0.99 0.07 -24.02
CA GLU A 572 1.26 -0.50 -25.35
C GLU A 572 2.37 0.25 -26.08
#